data_AF-A0A2X3DD95-F1
#
_entry.id   AF-A0A2X3DD95-F1
#
_cell.length_a   1.000
_cell.length_b   1.000
_cell.length_c   1.000
_cell.angle_alpha   90.00
_cell.angle_beta   90.00
_cell.angle_gamma   90.00
#
_symmetry.space_group_name_H-M   'P 1'
#
loop_
_entity.id
_entity.type
_entity.pdbx_description
1 polymer ?
#
loop_
_entity_poly.entity_id
_entity_poly.type
_entity_poly.pdbx_seq_one_letter_code
_entity_poly.pdbx_strand_id
1 'polypeptide(L)'
;MTEMDMKLIKMYTSFYYKKVDGLGQKIQYMGRLLFDRYERVDSMLTSQIIRDHLARKIVVAHSLILPNNKIENIVFDYNGRNPDRFYQKAQLMLRNEGFINFTAYNSKTSGHLHLYIHKGHTDLGEGQRLAQLLSLKLGQKIPLEWRMFPNNNLPKDFNILALPYEVFAKERGASWARHM
;
A
#
# COMPACT_ATOMS: atom_id res chain seq x y z
N MET A 1 -15.37 5.36 6.92
CA MET A 1 -14.00 5.34 7.47
C MET A 1 -13.66 6.70 8.03
N THR A 2 -12.93 6.74 9.13
CA THR A 2 -12.43 7.96 9.77
C THR A 2 -10.94 8.14 9.53
N GLU A 3 -10.41 9.34 9.74
CA GLU A 3 -8.96 9.58 9.70
C GLU A 3 -8.21 8.69 10.72
N MET A 4 -8.85 8.38 11.84
CA MET A 4 -8.30 7.54 12.90
C MET A 4 -8.02 6.11 12.44
N ASP A 5 -8.84 5.59 11.51
CA ASP A 5 -8.66 4.26 10.91
C ASP A 5 -7.36 4.15 10.09
N MET A 6 -6.89 5.27 9.53
CA MET A 6 -5.67 5.33 8.70
C MET A 6 -4.40 5.63 9.51
N LYS A 7 -4.51 5.91 10.81
CA LYS A 7 -3.38 6.38 11.65
C LYS A 7 -2.18 5.42 11.64
N LEU A 8 -2.44 4.11 11.56
CA LEU A 8 -1.39 3.09 11.56
C LEU A 8 -0.61 3.00 10.23
N ILE A 9 -1.12 3.60 9.15
CA ILE A 9 -0.35 3.73 7.91
C ILE A 9 0.86 4.64 8.12
N LYS A 10 0.83 5.57 9.08
CA LYS A 10 1.89 6.56 9.32
C LYS A 10 2.31 7.28 8.03
N MET A 11 1.31 7.82 7.34
CA MET A 11 1.51 8.52 6.07
C MET A 11 2.45 9.71 6.22
N TYR A 12 3.31 9.91 5.23
CA TYR A 12 4.06 11.17 5.13
C TYR A 12 3.15 12.27 4.59
N THR A 13 2.91 13.30 5.39
CA THR A 13 1.90 14.33 5.07
C THR A 13 2.49 15.62 4.51
N SER A 14 3.80 15.76 4.33
CA SER A 14 4.41 17.01 3.84
C SER A 14 4.09 17.30 2.37
N PHE A 15 3.73 16.27 1.60
CA PHE A 15 3.22 16.36 0.24
C PHE A 15 2.21 15.23 0.01
N TYR A 16 1.47 15.31 -1.09
CA TYR A 16 0.63 14.21 -1.56
C TYR A 16 0.66 14.14 -3.09
N TYR A 17 0.03 13.11 -3.63
CA TYR A 17 -0.19 12.98 -5.07
C TYR A 17 -1.67 13.09 -5.36
N LYS A 18 -2.04 13.85 -6.37
CA LYS A 18 -3.41 13.98 -6.84
C LYS A 18 -3.55 13.27 -8.18
N LYS A 19 -4.59 12.46 -8.34
CA LYS A 19 -4.87 11.84 -9.63
C LYS A 19 -5.30 12.92 -10.63
N VAL A 20 -4.72 12.90 -11.82
CA VAL A 20 -5.12 13.77 -12.93
C VAL A 20 -6.07 13.04 -13.88
N ASP A 21 -6.87 13.81 -14.60
CA ASP A 21 -7.73 13.29 -15.66
C ASP A 21 -6.93 12.94 -16.92
N GLY A 22 -7.50 12.07 -17.76
CA GLY A 22 -6.88 11.64 -19.01
C GLY A 22 -5.79 10.57 -18.83
N LEU A 23 -4.86 10.53 -19.80
CA LEU A 23 -3.82 9.51 -19.87
C LEU A 23 -2.67 9.75 -18.88
N GLY A 24 -2.47 10.99 -18.44
CA GLY A 24 -1.34 11.36 -17.60
C GLY A 24 -0.04 11.59 -18.38
N GLN A 25 1.07 11.71 -17.66
CA GLN A 25 2.38 11.99 -18.25
C GLN A 25 3.06 10.71 -18.74
N LYS A 26 3.55 10.72 -19.98
CA LYS A 26 4.33 9.61 -20.54
C LYS A 26 5.73 9.57 -19.91
N ILE A 27 6.13 8.41 -19.40
CA ILE A 27 7.43 8.19 -18.76
C ILE A 27 8.08 6.92 -19.33
N GLN A 28 9.38 6.97 -19.56
CA GLN A 28 10.18 5.80 -19.92
C GLN A 28 11.00 5.34 -18.72
N TYR A 29 10.87 4.06 -18.35
CA TYR A 29 11.59 3.50 -17.20
C TYR A 29 11.97 2.04 -17.48
N MET A 30 13.26 1.71 -17.36
CA MET A 30 13.78 0.35 -17.61
C MET A 30 13.29 -0.25 -18.94
N GLY A 31 13.32 0.54 -20.02
CA GLY A 31 12.86 0.12 -21.36
C GLY A 31 11.34 -0.04 -21.50
N ARG A 32 10.55 0.22 -20.45
CA ARG A 32 9.08 0.20 -20.48
C ARG A 32 8.52 1.60 -20.64
N LEU A 33 7.37 1.67 -21.30
CA LEU A 33 6.57 2.89 -21.38
C LEU A 33 5.48 2.86 -20.32
N LEU A 34 5.46 3.88 -19.48
CA LEU A 34 4.50 4.07 -18.39
C LEU A 34 3.74 5.39 -18.60
N PHE A 35 2.58 5.48 -17.98
CA PHE A 35 1.77 6.69 -17.94
C PHE A 35 1.47 7.04 -16.49
N ASP A 36 2.03 8.14 -16.02
CA ASP A 36 1.80 8.66 -14.68
C ASP A 36 0.49 9.43 -14.63
N ARG A 37 -0.50 8.88 -13.94
CA ARG A 37 -1.82 9.49 -13.76
C ARG A 37 -1.91 10.26 -12.44
N TYR A 38 -0.80 10.51 -11.78
CA TYR A 38 -0.72 11.28 -10.56
C TYR A 38 0.26 12.44 -10.73
N GLU A 39 -0.14 13.60 -10.25
CA GLU A 39 0.73 14.75 -10.09
C GLU A 39 1.10 14.89 -8.62
N ARG A 40 2.38 15.19 -8.35
CA ARG A 40 2.80 15.56 -7.00
C ARG A 40 2.32 16.97 -6.69
N VAL A 41 1.70 17.15 -5.54
CA VAL A 41 1.33 18.45 -5.00
C VAL A 41 2.23 18.74 -3.80
N ASP A 42 3.10 19.74 -3.94
CA ASP A 42 4.04 20.18 -2.90
C ASP A 42 3.33 21.02 -1.82
N SER A 43 2.31 20.44 -1.19
CA SER A 43 1.59 21.01 -0.07
C SER A 43 1.13 19.92 0.90
N MET A 44 0.87 20.29 2.16
CA MET A 44 0.52 19.33 3.19
C MET A 44 -0.77 18.54 2.86
N LEU A 45 -0.76 17.22 3.10
CA LEU A 45 -1.95 16.38 3.11
C LEU A 45 -2.79 16.69 4.36
N THR A 46 -3.69 17.65 4.25
CA THR A 46 -4.56 18.10 5.36
C THR A 46 -5.79 17.19 5.54
N SER A 47 -6.42 17.24 6.72
CA SER A 47 -7.69 16.55 6.96
C SER A 47 -8.80 16.99 6.00
N GLN A 48 -8.77 18.23 5.49
CA GLN A 48 -9.74 18.69 4.47
C GLN A 48 -9.55 17.93 3.15
N ILE A 49 -8.31 17.76 2.69
CA ILE A 49 -7.98 16.99 1.49
C ILE A 49 -8.37 15.52 1.67
N ILE A 50 -8.13 14.95 2.85
CA ILE A 50 -8.57 13.59 3.19
C ILE A 50 -10.10 13.50 3.13
N ARG A 51 -10.84 14.46 3.70
CA ARG A 51 -12.31 14.49 3.62
C ARG A 51 -12.81 14.58 2.19
N ASP A 52 -12.21 15.43 1.36
CA ASP A 52 -12.59 15.57 -0.04
C ASP A 52 -12.28 14.29 -0.85
N HIS A 53 -11.22 13.58 -0.48
CA HIS A 53 -10.93 12.24 -1.01
C HIS A 53 -11.99 11.21 -0.61
N LEU A 54 -12.33 11.12 0.66
CA LEU A 54 -13.34 10.18 1.17
C LEU A 54 -14.73 10.46 0.59
N ALA A 55 -15.03 11.74 0.33
CA ALA A 55 -16.23 12.18 -0.39
C ALA A 55 -16.17 11.95 -1.91
N ARG A 56 -15.10 11.32 -2.42
CA ARG A 56 -14.85 11.03 -3.84
C ARG A 56 -14.83 12.27 -4.75
N LYS A 57 -14.59 13.46 -4.20
CA LYS A 57 -14.44 14.71 -4.98
C LYS A 57 -13.08 14.75 -5.69
N ILE A 58 -12.06 14.18 -5.05
CA ILE A 58 -10.71 14.06 -5.56
C ILE A 58 -10.17 12.65 -5.28
N VAL A 59 -9.18 12.19 -6.04
CA VAL A 59 -8.45 10.97 -5.72
C VAL A 59 -7.03 11.37 -5.36
N VAL A 60 -6.62 11.08 -4.12
CA VAL A 60 -5.27 11.41 -3.64
C VAL A 60 -4.57 10.14 -3.18
N ALA A 61 -3.25 10.17 -3.29
CA ALA A 61 -2.36 9.09 -2.90
C ALA A 61 -1.26 9.62 -2.00
N HIS A 62 -0.81 8.78 -1.06
CA HIS A 62 0.34 9.06 -0.21
C HIS A 62 1.58 8.34 -0.74
N SER A 63 2.76 8.89 -0.46
CA SER A 63 4.01 8.18 -0.70
C SER A 63 4.17 7.03 0.29
N LEU A 64 4.57 5.85 -0.20
CA LEU A 64 5.01 4.76 0.67
C LEU A 64 6.48 4.93 1.09
N ILE A 65 7.26 5.65 0.27
CA ILE A 65 8.67 5.92 0.52
C ILE A 65 8.80 7.25 1.28
N LEU A 66 9.39 7.15 2.46
CA LEU A 66 9.69 8.25 3.36
C LEU A 66 11.05 8.91 3.02
N PRO A 67 11.35 10.08 3.61
CA PRO A 67 12.69 10.66 3.56
C PRO A 67 13.77 9.63 3.96
N ASN A 68 14.98 9.82 3.42
CA ASN A 68 16.13 8.92 3.66
C ASN A 68 15.91 7.47 3.20
N ASN A 69 15.06 7.26 2.17
CA ASN A 69 14.77 5.94 1.59
C ASN A 69 14.29 4.93 2.64
N LYS A 70 13.38 5.35 3.51
CA LYS A 70 12.73 4.46 4.49
C LYS A 70 11.29 4.17 4.10
N ILE A 71 10.74 3.10 4.65
CA ILE A 71 9.32 2.77 4.59
C ILE A 71 8.82 2.41 5.99
N GLU A 72 7.51 2.58 6.22
CA GLU A 72 6.82 2.09 7.42
C GLU A 72 6.03 0.81 7.15
N ASN A 73 5.58 0.62 5.91
CA ASN A 73 4.72 -0.48 5.53
C ASN A 73 5.17 -1.14 4.23
N ILE A 74 4.93 -2.44 4.15
CA ILE A 74 4.87 -3.19 2.89
C ILE A 74 3.40 -3.40 2.56
N VAL A 75 3.02 -3.32 1.28
CA VAL A 75 1.62 -3.37 0.87
C VAL A 75 1.42 -4.38 -0.25
N PHE A 76 0.43 -5.24 -0.07
CA PHE A 76 -0.18 -5.98 -1.16
C PHE A 76 -1.33 -5.13 -1.74
N ASP A 77 -1.21 -4.76 -3.01
CA ASP A 77 -2.27 -4.13 -3.80
C ASP A 77 -2.98 -5.23 -4.61
N TYR A 78 -4.03 -5.81 -4.01
CA TYR A 78 -4.83 -6.90 -4.58
C TYR A 78 -5.88 -6.34 -5.56
N ASN A 79 -5.86 -6.88 -6.78
CA ASN A 79 -6.68 -6.46 -7.91
C ASN A 79 -7.52 -7.61 -8.50
N GLY A 80 -7.72 -8.69 -7.73
CA GLY A 80 -8.55 -9.82 -8.14
C GLY A 80 -10.02 -9.67 -7.74
N ARG A 81 -10.78 -10.76 -7.86
CA ARG A 81 -12.25 -10.76 -7.66
C ARG A 81 -12.73 -11.34 -6.35
N ASN A 82 -11.84 -11.98 -5.57
CA ASN A 82 -12.21 -12.68 -4.34
C ASN A 82 -11.35 -12.17 -3.15
N PRO A 83 -11.68 -10.98 -2.61
CA PRO A 83 -10.93 -10.37 -1.52
C PRO A 83 -10.88 -11.23 -0.26
N ASP A 84 -11.97 -11.94 0.06
CA ASP A 84 -12.04 -12.82 1.24
C ASP A 84 -11.03 -13.96 1.13
N ARG A 85 -11.01 -14.66 -0.01
CA ARG A 85 -10.04 -15.76 -0.25
C ARG A 85 -8.61 -15.24 -0.22
N PHE A 86 -8.36 -14.08 -0.85
CA PHE A 86 -7.04 -13.45 -0.80
C PHE A 86 -6.63 -13.14 0.64
N TYR A 87 -7.47 -12.44 1.40
CA TYR A 87 -7.18 -12.03 2.76
C TYR A 87 -6.97 -13.23 3.68
N GLN A 88 -7.81 -14.26 3.60
CA GLN A 88 -7.68 -15.48 4.41
C GLN A 88 -6.34 -16.20 4.19
N LYS A 89 -5.84 -16.25 2.95
CA LYS A 89 -4.55 -16.87 2.64
C LYS A 89 -3.39 -15.97 3.02
N ALA A 90 -3.52 -14.66 2.78
CA ALA A 90 -2.51 -13.67 3.14
C ALA A 90 -2.30 -13.60 4.66
N GLN A 91 -3.37 -13.52 5.47
CA GLN A 91 -3.26 -13.45 6.93
C GLN A 91 -2.57 -14.69 7.53
N LEU A 92 -2.84 -15.89 7.00
CA LEU A 92 -2.19 -17.13 7.45
C LEU A 92 -0.69 -17.13 7.11
N MET A 93 -0.35 -16.73 5.88
CA MET A 93 1.04 -16.61 5.45
C MET A 93 1.79 -15.57 6.30
N LEU A 94 1.21 -14.38 6.49
CA LEU A 94 1.82 -13.31 7.28
C LEU A 94 2.10 -13.73 8.72
N ARG A 95 1.15 -14.40 9.38
CA ARG A 95 1.36 -14.95 10.72
C ARG A 95 2.49 -15.97 10.78
N ASN A 96 2.57 -16.86 9.79
CA ASN A 96 3.66 -17.86 9.72
C ASN A 96 5.03 -17.21 9.51
N GLU A 97 5.08 -16.06 8.82
CA GLU A 97 6.29 -15.26 8.64
C GLU A 97 6.57 -14.29 9.82
N GLY A 98 5.76 -14.33 10.89
CA GLY A 98 5.94 -13.51 12.09
C GLY A 98 5.34 -12.11 12.04
N PHE A 99 4.60 -11.75 10.98
CA PHE A 99 3.86 -10.49 10.91
C PHE A 99 2.49 -10.64 11.57
N ILE A 100 2.28 -9.90 12.66
CA ILE A 100 1.05 -9.96 13.47
C ILE A 100 0.26 -8.64 13.49
N ASN A 101 0.78 -7.61 12.81
CA ASN A 101 0.17 -6.29 12.73
C ASN A 101 0.01 -5.90 11.26
N PHE A 102 -1.21 -6.06 10.76
CA PHE A 102 -1.55 -5.68 9.39
C PHE A 102 -3.01 -5.26 9.28
N THR A 103 -3.32 -4.44 8.28
CA THR A 103 -4.67 -3.92 8.03
C THR A 103 -4.97 -3.97 6.55
N ALA A 104 -6.05 -4.63 6.19
CA ALA A 104 -6.63 -4.61 4.85
C ALA A 104 -7.65 -3.49 4.77
N TYR A 105 -7.57 -2.72 3.69
CA TYR A 105 -8.51 -1.67 3.38
C TYR A 105 -9.10 -1.86 1.98
N ASN A 106 -10.37 -1.50 1.81
CA ASN A 106 -11.00 -1.39 0.50
C ASN A 106 -10.35 -0.23 -0.28
N SER A 107 -9.94 -0.52 -1.52
CA SER A 107 -9.45 0.51 -2.44
C SER A 107 -10.62 1.18 -3.17
N LYS A 108 -10.32 2.01 -4.17
CA LYS A 108 -11.36 2.68 -5.00
C LYS A 108 -12.22 1.69 -5.81
N THR A 109 -11.71 0.49 -6.10
CA THR A 109 -12.39 -0.50 -6.93
C THR A 109 -12.99 -1.57 -6.03
N SER A 110 -14.28 -1.86 -6.21
CA SER A 110 -14.95 -2.91 -5.44
C SER A 110 -14.24 -4.25 -5.59
N GLY A 111 -14.00 -4.94 -4.47
CA GLY A 111 -13.28 -6.21 -4.42
C GLY A 111 -11.75 -6.10 -4.40
N HIS A 112 -11.18 -4.92 -4.65
CA HIS A 112 -9.74 -4.68 -4.56
C HIS A 112 -9.35 -4.25 -3.16
N LEU A 113 -8.18 -4.67 -2.70
CA LEU A 113 -7.69 -4.39 -1.35
C LEU A 113 -6.27 -3.82 -1.38
N HIS A 114 -6.01 -2.88 -0.47
CA HIS A 114 -4.66 -2.59 -0.03
C HIS A 114 -4.44 -3.25 1.35
N LEU A 115 -3.61 -4.28 1.42
CA LEU A 115 -3.22 -4.92 2.68
C LEU A 115 -1.86 -4.39 3.14
N TYR A 116 -1.89 -3.50 4.12
CA TYR A 116 -0.72 -2.89 4.73
C TYR A 116 -0.17 -3.77 5.86
N ILE A 117 1.11 -4.10 5.77
CA ILE A 117 1.88 -4.81 6.79
C ILE A 117 2.69 -3.77 7.56
N HIS A 118 2.36 -3.57 8.84
CA HIS A 118 2.94 -2.53 9.68
C HIS A 118 4.30 -2.98 10.25
N LYS A 119 5.33 -3.01 9.40
CA LYS A 119 6.67 -3.50 9.76
C LYS A 119 7.45 -2.52 10.63
N GLY A 120 7.23 -1.21 10.46
CA GLY A 120 8.05 -0.19 11.09
C GLY A 120 9.20 0.29 10.18
N HIS A 121 9.96 1.28 10.65
CA HIS A 121 11.08 1.90 9.93
C HIS A 121 12.02 0.86 9.33
N THR A 122 11.94 0.68 8.01
CA THR A 122 12.70 -0.31 7.25
C THR A 122 13.42 0.39 6.10
N ASP A 123 14.61 -0.07 5.75
CA ASP A 123 15.31 0.40 4.56
C ASP A 123 14.54 0.07 3.27
N LEU A 124 14.50 0.97 2.30
CA LEU A 124 13.77 0.76 1.05
C LEU A 124 14.20 -0.53 0.33
N GLY A 125 15.50 -0.82 0.24
CA GLY A 125 15.99 -2.01 -0.46
C GLY A 125 15.68 -3.31 0.30
N GLU A 126 15.70 -3.28 1.63
CA GLU A 126 15.21 -4.39 2.45
C GLU A 126 13.71 -4.59 2.26
N GLY A 127 12.93 -3.50 2.30
CA GLY A 127 11.49 -3.50 2.09
C GLY A 127 11.08 -4.08 0.74
N GLN A 128 11.77 -3.70 -0.34
CA GLN A 128 11.53 -4.24 -1.69
C GLN A 128 11.80 -5.75 -1.77
N ARG A 129 12.93 -6.21 -1.21
CA ARG A 129 13.27 -7.65 -1.18
C ARG A 129 12.25 -8.45 -0.38
N LEU A 130 11.86 -7.94 0.80
CA LEU A 130 10.87 -8.59 1.64
C LEU A 130 9.48 -8.62 0.97
N ALA A 131 9.06 -7.53 0.33
CA ALA A 131 7.82 -7.47 -0.41
C ALA A 131 7.77 -8.53 -1.53
N GLN A 132 8.86 -8.69 -2.28
CA GLN A 132 8.99 -9.73 -3.30
C GLN A 132 8.92 -11.14 -2.70
N LEU A 133 9.65 -11.39 -1.60
CA LEU A 133 9.64 -12.68 -0.91
C LEU A 133 8.22 -13.08 -0.46
N LEU A 134 7.50 -12.16 0.19
CA LEU A 134 6.13 -12.39 0.66
C LEU A 134 5.18 -12.68 -0.51
N SER A 135 5.32 -11.97 -1.63
CA SER A 135 4.54 -12.23 -2.83
C SER A 135 4.82 -13.61 -3.42
N LEU A 136 6.07 -14.03 -3.49
CA LEU A 136 6.44 -15.36 -3.97
C LEU A 136 5.83 -16.45 -3.09
N LYS A 137 5.91 -16.30 -1.75
CA LYS A 137 5.31 -17.24 -0.80
C LYS A 137 3.80 -17.34 -0.94
N LEU A 138 3.09 -16.21 -1.07
CA LEU A 138 1.64 -16.23 -1.28
C LEU A 138 1.26 -16.79 -2.66
N GLY A 139 2.07 -16.51 -3.69
CA GLY A 139 1.89 -16.99 -5.06
C GLY A 139 1.99 -18.51 -5.20
N GLN A 140 2.65 -19.20 -4.27
CA GLN A 140 2.65 -20.67 -4.19
C GLN A 140 1.30 -21.24 -3.71
N LYS A 141 0.42 -20.41 -3.13
CA LYS A 141 -0.85 -20.84 -2.53
C LYS A 141 -2.08 -20.43 -3.33
N ILE A 142 -2.01 -19.28 -4.01
CA ILE A 142 -3.09 -18.74 -4.84
C ILE A 142 -2.51 -18.02 -6.07
N PRO A 143 -3.27 -17.93 -7.18
CA PRO A 143 -2.83 -17.20 -8.37
C PRO A 143 -2.48 -15.75 -8.07
N LEU A 144 -1.45 -15.22 -8.73
CA LEU A 144 -0.98 -13.85 -8.54
C LEU A 144 -1.96 -12.84 -9.15
N GLU A 145 -2.74 -12.20 -8.30
CA GLU A 145 -3.70 -11.14 -8.67
C GLU A 145 -3.39 -9.83 -7.91
N TRP A 146 -2.14 -9.66 -7.46
CA TRP A 146 -1.71 -8.49 -6.69
C TRP A 146 -0.39 -7.94 -7.20
N ARG A 147 -0.14 -6.68 -6.85
CA ARG A 147 1.16 -6.03 -6.93
C ARG A 147 1.70 -5.78 -5.53
N MET A 148 3.02 -5.77 -5.39
CA MET A 148 3.68 -5.42 -4.15
C MET A 148 4.24 -4.01 -4.15
N PHE A 149 4.18 -3.37 -2.99
CA PHE A 149 4.85 -2.10 -2.72
C PHE A 149 5.64 -2.15 -1.40
N PRO A 150 6.82 -1.50 -1.32
CA PRO A 150 7.49 -0.85 -2.44
C PRO A 150 8.05 -1.89 -3.43
N ASN A 151 8.27 -1.48 -4.67
CA ASN A 151 9.00 -2.24 -5.67
C ASN A 151 9.92 -1.31 -6.49
N ASN A 152 10.94 -1.89 -7.11
CA ASN A 152 11.90 -1.20 -7.99
C ASN A 152 11.63 -1.45 -9.49
N ASN A 153 10.50 -2.08 -9.82
CA ASN A 153 10.07 -2.30 -11.21
C ASN A 153 9.34 -1.08 -11.80
N LEU A 154 9.12 -0.06 -10.98
CA LEU A 154 8.49 1.21 -11.32
C LEU A 154 9.39 2.37 -10.83
N PRO A 155 9.26 3.57 -11.43
CA PRO A 155 9.89 4.77 -10.89
C PRO A 155 9.59 4.95 -9.41
N LYS A 156 10.49 5.61 -8.69
CA LYS A 156 10.34 5.83 -7.26
C LYS A 156 9.01 6.49 -6.89
N ASP A 157 8.62 7.51 -7.66
CA ASP A 157 7.37 8.27 -7.46
C ASP A 157 6.09 7.47 -7.77
N PHE A 158 6.21 6.27 -8.34
CA PHE A 158 5.07 5.36 -8.54
C PHE A 158 4.82 4.47 -7.32
N ASN A 159 5.71 4.49 -6.32
CA ASN A 159 5.51 3.80 -5.04
C ASN A 159 4.59 4.59 -4.12
N ILE A 160 3.40 4.89 -4.64
CA ILE A 160 2.34 5.65 -4.02
C ILE A 160 1.08 4.78 -3.95
N LEU A 161 0.24 5.04 -2.96
CA LEU A 161 -1.02 4.32 -2.78
C LEU A 161 -2.14 5.33 -2.60
N ALA A 162 -3.21 5.18 -3.39
CA ALA A 162 -4.44 5.92 -3.15
C ALA A 162 -4.88 5.70 -1.71
N LEU A 163 -5.34 6.76 -1.05
CA LEU A 163 -5.84 6.61 0.31
C LEU A 163 -6.97 5.57 0.31
N PRO A 164 -7.04 4.73 1.36
CA PRO A 164 -8.10 3.74 1.47
C PRO A 164 -9.46 4.41 1.63
N TYR A 165 -10.55 3.66 1.42
CA TYR A 165 -11.90 4.16 1.64
C TYR A 165 -12.57 3.55 2.87
N GLU A 166 -12.28 2.28 3.17
CA GLU A 166 -12.88 1.54 4.28
C GLU A 166 -11.91 0.49 4.82
N VAL A 167 -12.04 0.14 6.10
CA VAL A 167 -11.33 -1.01 6.67
C VAL A 167 -12.07 -2.27 6.26
N PHE A 168 -11.36 -3.16 5.57
CA PHE A 168 -11.88 -4.49 5.22
C PHE A 168 -11.71 -5.45 6.40
N ALA A 169 -10.49 -5.54 6.93
CA ALA A 169 -10.16 -6.36 8.09
C ALA A 169 -8.87 -5.88 8.74
N LYS A 170 -8.69 -6.16 10.03
CA LYS A 170 -7.48 -5.80 10.77
C LYS A 170 -7.08 -6.94 11.70
N GLU A 171 -5.78 -7.24 11.74
CA GLU A 171 -5.21 -8.18 12.69
C GLU A 171 -4.23 -7.44 13.61
N ARG A 172 -4.34 -7.70 14.91
CA ARG A 172 -3.48 -7.14 15.94
C ARG A 172 -3.05 -8.28 16.84
N GLY A 173 -1.75 -8.41 17.04
CA GLY A 173 -1.18 -9.34 17.98
C GLY A 173 -0.14 -8.67 18.86
N ALA A 174 -0.14 -9.02 20.14
CA ALA A 174 1.05 -8.92 20.97
C ALA A 174 1.70 -10.31 20.94
N SER A 175 2.73 -10.50 20.13
CA SER A 175 3.53 -11.72 20.22
C SER A 175 4.48 -11.53 21.40
N TRP A 176 4.08 -12.04 22.56
CA TRP A 176 5.07 -12.53 23.51
C TRP A 176 5.74 -13.72 22.83
N ALA A 177 7.03 -13.55 22.54
CA ALA A 177 7.82 -14.47 21.74
C ALA A 177 7.61 -15.92 22.18
N ARG A 178 7.20 -16.79 21.25
CA ARG A 178 7.36 -18.25 21.41
C ARG A 178 8.80 -18.73 21.16
N HIS A 179 9.76 -17.81 21.23
CA HIS A 179 11.19 -18.07 21.19
C HIS A 179 11.88 -17.22 22.27
N MET A 180 11.67 -17.59 23.53
CA MET A 180 12.77 -17.68 24.50
C MET A 180 13.22 -19.14 24.53
#